data_AF-A0A7W6W495-F1
#
_entry.id   AF-A0A7W6W495-F1
#
_cell.length_a   1.000
_cell.length_b   1.000
_cell.length_c   1.000
_cell.angle_alpha   90.00
_cell.angle_beta   90.00
_cell.angle_gamma   90.00
#
_symmetry.space_group_name_H-M   'P 1'
#
loop_
_entity.id
_entity.type
_entity.pdbx_description
1 polymer ?
#
loop_
_entity_poly.entity_id
_entity_poly.type
_entity_poly.pdbx_seq_one_letter_code
_entity_poly.pdbx_strand_id
1 'polypeptide(L)'
;MSSPLWCDWQAVNLPMDCHNDIDLQICQSMAAIMSSRGTPSRSRFAQMLAAEQIKRGQTDREVAENHGWLQQTFSRWKLGSLPRQHMFASIANFLETDENAVREMVEEAQESAASTKLPNVAAFNAARVYGRVTDRKDGKYVFDAFNKGRKRIPDGRYAILIDTKIMEPALPVGTKAWLDPAIWPAPGNEVLAHTKGGAAWIGRLVGVSGTSAEIERYAAAGRETMTVRDVEAVHVIVLSERLAS
;
A
#
# COMPACT_ATOMS: atom_id res chain seq x y z
N MET A 1 -51.33 25.89 6.68
CA MET A 1 -50.25 24.89 6.81
C MET A 1 -49.11 25.38 5.95
N SER A 2 -48.15 26.05 6.58
CA SER A 2 -47.15 26.88 5.90
C SER A 2 -45.80 26.16 5.85
N SER A 3 -45.13 26.29 4.72
CA SER A 3 -43.89 25.63 4.29
C SER A 3 -42.68 25.85 5.21
N PRO A 4 -41.71 24.91 5.24
CA PRO A 4 -40.41 25.15 5.85
C PRO A 4 -39.41 25.85 4.89
N LEU A 5 -38.62 26.69 5.55
CA LEU A 5 -37.61 27.63 5.09
C LEU A 5 -36.45 27.01 4.30
N TRP A 6 -36.13 27.66 3.19
CA TRP A 6 -34.82 27.67 2.56
C TRP A 6 -33.92 28.66 3.31
N CYS A 7 -32.67 28.28 3.62
CA CYS A 7 -31.66 29.23 4.11
C CYS A 7 -31.01 29.96 2.94
N ASP A 8 -31.27 31.26 2.86
CA ASP A 8 -30.49 32.26 2.12
C ASP A 8 -29.10 32.41 2.73
N TRP A 9 -28.05 32.28 1.92
CA TRP A 9 -26.70 32.74 2.23
C TRP A 9 -26.51 34.14 1.63
N GLN A 10 -26.78 35.18 2.41
CA GLN A 10 -26.35 36.54 2.08
C GLN A 10 -24.85 36.69 2.37
N ALA A 11 -24.17 37.27 1.39
CA ALA A 11 -22.76 37.63 1.42
C ALA A 11 -22.47 38.62 2.57
N VAL A 12 -21.57 38.22 3.47
CA VAL A 12 -20.95 39.13 4.42
C VAL A 12 -19.67 39.65 3.78
N ASN A 13 -19.71 40.91 3.36
CA ASN A 13 -18.52 41.72 3.10
C ASN A 13 -17.76 41.90 4.42
N LEU A 14 -16.56 41.32 4.53
CA LEU A 14 -15.61 41.65 5.59
C LEU A 14 -14.52 42.58 5.02
N PRO A 15 -14.15 43.65 5.75
CA PRO A 15 -13.09 44.57 5.35
C PRO A 15 -11.73 43.88 5.49
N MET A 16 -10.92 43.97 4.43
CA MET A 16 -9.49 43.66 4.43
C MET A 16 -8.74 44.79 5.15
N ASP A 17 -8.32 44.54 6.38
CA ASP A 17 -7.15 45.19 6.96
C ASP A 17 -6.16 44.09 7.35
N CYS A 18 -5.22 43.84 6.43
CA CYS A 18 -4.17 42.84 6.55
C CYS A 18 -3.08 43.37 7.48
N HIS A 19 -3.14 43.08 8.79
CA HIS A 19 -2.07 43.36 9.74
C HIS A 19 -1.98 42.29 10.84
N ASN A 20 -1.81 41.02 10.45
CA ASN A 20 -1.33 40.00 11.38
C ASN A 20 -0.61 38.88 10.63
N ASP A 21 0.68 38.67 10.94
CA ASP A 21 1.52 37.54 10.48
C ASP A 21 0.88 36.17 10.74
N ILE A 22 -0.09 36.11 11.66
CA ILE A 22 -0.85 34.91 12.03
C ILE A 22 -1.72 34.41 10.86
N ASP A 23 -2.29 35.30 10.04
CA ASP A 23 -3.17 34.87 8.94
C ASP A 23 -2.38 34.30 7.76
N LEU A 24 -1.14 34.77 7.55
CA LEU A 24 -0.21 34.18 6.58
C LEU A 24 0.23 32.79 7.04
N GLN A 25 0.48 32.62 8.35
CA GLN A 25 0.84 31.34 8.95
C GLN A 25 -0.32 30.34 8.91
N ILE A 26 -1.56 30.79 9.11
CA ILE A 26 -2.76 29.94 8.98
C ILE A 26 -2.99 29.56 7.51
N CYS A 27 -2.82 30.48 6.56
CA CYS A 27 -2.92 30.17 5.13
C CYS A 27 -1.83 29.19 4.66
N GLN A 28 -0.58 29.39 5.09
CA GLN A 28 0.54 28.47 4.80
C GLN A 28 0.36 27.12 5.50
N SER A 29 -0.20 27.10 6.71
CA SER A 29 -0.51 25.87 7.46
C SER A 29 -1.66 25.10 6.83
N MET A 30 -2.69 25.78 6.31
CA MET A 30 -3.77 25.12 5.58
C MET A 30 -3.29 24.56 4.23
N ALA A 31 -2.43 25.27 3.50
CA ALA A 31 -1.78 24.75 2.30
C ALA A 31 -0.89 23.52 2.61
N ALA A 32 -0.15 23.52 3.73
CA ALA A 32 0.66 22.40 4.18
C ALA A 32 -0.18 21.21 4.69
N ILE A 33 -1.31 21.46 5.37
CA ILE A 33 -2.25 20.43 5.85
C ILE A 33 -3.05 19.81 4.69
N MET A 34 -3.31 20.58 3.63
CA MET A 34 -3.89 20.04 2.39
C MET A 34 -2.86 19.26 1.55
N SER A 35 -1.57 19.53 1.73
CA SER A 35 -0.47 18.78 1.11
C SER A 35 -0.06 17.51 1.90
N SER A 36 -0.35 17.45 3.21
CA SER A 36 0.05 16.33 4.11
C SER A 36 -0.97 15.18 4.21
N ARG A 37 -2.19 15.35 3.70
CA ARG A 37 -3.09 14.22 3.44
C ARG A 37 -2.67 13.58 2.14
N GLY A 38 -1.76 12.60 2.23
CA GLY A 38 -1.16 11.90 1.09
C GLY A 38 -2.12 11.74 -0.08
N THR A 39 -2.07 12.68 -1.02
CA THR A 39 -2.79 12.56 -2.27
C THR A 39 -2.14 11.38 -2.98
N PRO A 40 -2.88 10.31 -3.31
CA PRO A 40 -2.29 9.23 -4.10
C PRO A 40 -1.65 9.87 -5.32
N SER A 41 -0.39 9.54 -5.62
CA SER A 41 0.34 10.12 -6.76
C SER A 41 -0.54 10.01 -8.01
N ARG A 42 -1.23 11.11 -8.36
CA ARG A 42 -2.22 11.11 -9.45
C ARG A 42 -1.44 11.22 -10.74
N SER A 43 -1.85 10.50 -11.78
CA SER A 43 -1.23 10.63 -13.10
C SER A 43 -1.30 12.07 -13.59
N ARG A 44 -0.32 12.51 -14.39
CA ARG A 44 -0.29 13.84 -15.00
C ARG A 44 -1.59 14.20 -15.71
N PHE A 45 -2.18 13.22 -16.40
CA PHE A 45 -3.50 13.32 -17.01
C PHE A 45 -4.60 13.73 -16.02
N ALA A 46 -4.71 13.03 -14.89
CA ALA A 46 -5.71 13.32 -13.86
C ALA A 46 -5.48 14.69 -13.19
N GLN A 47 -4.21 15.10 -13.03
CA GLN A 47 -3.86 16.42 -12.52
C GLN A 47 -4.29 17.53 -13.47
N MET A 48 -4.07 17.38 -14.79
CA MET A 48 -4.48 18.37 -15.79
C MET A 48 -5.99 18.53 -15.86
N LEU A 49 -6.76 17.43 -15.81
CA LEU A 49 -8.22 17.51 -15.76
C LEU A 49 -8.72 18.30 -14.53
N ALA A 50 -8.13 18.06 -13.37
CA ALA A 50 -8.49 18.77 -12.15
C ALA A 50 -8.08 20.25 -12.21
N ALA A 51 -6.89 20.57 -12.73
CA ALA A 51 -6.41 21.93 -12.87
C ALA A 51 -7.29 22.76 -13.82
N GLU A 52 -7.66 22.19 -14.98
CA GLU A 52 -8.50 22.89 -15.96
C GLU A 52 -9.93 23.10 -15.44
N GLN A 53 -10.47 22.12 -14.70
CA GLN A 53 -11.75 22.30 -14.02
C GLN A 53 -11.71 23.45 -13.01
N ILE A 54 -10.68 23.51 -12.17
CA ILE A 54 -10.50 24.57 -11.16
C ILE A 54 -10.35 25.93 -11.84
N LYS A 55 -9.58 26.01 -12.92
CA LYS A 55 -9.40 27.22 -13.73
C LYS A 55 -10.72 27.73 -14.31
N ARG A 56 -11.63 26.83 -14.69
CA ARG A 56 -12.97 27.18 -15.21
C ARG A 56 -14.00 27.46 -14.10
N GLY A 57 -13.69 27.13 -12.84
CA GLY A 57 -14.61 27.32 -11.72
C GLY A 57 -15.88 26.45 -11.80
N GLN A 58 -15.85 25.36 -12.58
CA GLN A 58 -17.02 24.53 -12.87
C GLN A 58 -17.06 23.28 -11.97
N THR A 59 -18.26 22.86 -11.62
CA THR A 59 -18.52 21.59 -10.93
C THR A 59 -18.41 20.41 -11.90
N ASP A 60 -18.19 19.19 -11.37
CA ASP A 60 -18.12 17.96 -12.19
C ASP A 60 -19.36 17.77 -13.06
N ARG A 61 -20.53 18.21 -12.56
CA ARG A 61 -21.80 18.14 -13.25
C ARG A 61 -21.83 19.08 -14.46
N GLU A 62 -21.44 20.34 -14.27
CA GLU A 62 -21.44 21.34 -15.34
C GLU A 62 -20.45 20.98 -16.45
N VAL A 63 -19.25 20.51 -16.10
CA VAL A 63 -18.27 20.03 -17.09
C VAL A 63 -18.83 18.86 -17.88
N ALA A 64 -19.45 17.90 -17.19
CA ALA A 64 -20.01 16.73 -17.85
C ALA A 64 -21.18 17.08 -18.79
N GLU A 65 -22.09 17.97 -18.36
CA GLU A 65 -23.20 18.46 -19.19
C GLU A 65 -22.70 19.22 -20.42
N ASN A 66 -21.71 20.12 -20.25
CA ASN A 66 -21.17 20.94 -21.35
C ASN A 66 -20.46 20.11 -22.43
N HIS A 67 -19.80 19.02 -22.05
CA HIS A 67 -19.03 18.18 -22.96
C HIS A 67 -19.74 16.87 -23.35
N GLY A 68 -20.99 16.67 -22.94
CA GLY A 68 -21.78 15.48 -23.25
C GLY A 68 -21.25 14.21 -22.59
N TRP A 69 -20.61 14.33 -21.43
CA TRP A 69 -20.08 13.20 -20.66
C TRP A 69 -21.02 12.81 -19.53
N LEU A 70 -20.86 11.58 -19.04
CA LEU A 70 -21.47 11.17 -17.77
C LEU A 70 -20.63 11.73 -16.61
N GLN A 71 -21.28 12.39 -15.65
CA GLN A 71 -20.61 12.95 -14.46
C GLN A 71 -19.72 11.91 -13.76
N GLN A 72 -20.23 10.69 -13.56
CA GLN A 72 -19.48 9.60 -12.94
C GLN A 72 -18.20 9.26 -13.71
N THR A 73 -18.24 9.31 -15.05
CA THR A 73 -17.10 9.02 -15.91
C THR A 73 -16.02 10.08 -15.75
N PHE A 74 -16.41 11.37 -15.75
CA PHE A 74 -15.48 12.48 -15.54
C PHE A 74 -14.83 12.41 -14.14
N SER A 75 -15.61 12.16 -13.08
CA SER A 75 -15.06 11.98 -11.74
C SER A 75 -14.09 10.80 -11.67
N ARG A 76 -14.36 9.69 -12.38
CA ARG A 76 -13.44 8.54 -12.43
C ARG A 76 -12.14 8.85 -13.15
N TRP A 77 -12.14 9.69 -14.19
CA TRP A 77 -10.91 10.10 -14.86
C TRP A 77 -9.99 10.90 -13.95
N LYS A 78 -10.55 11.82 -13.15
CA LYS A 78 -9.79 12.55 -12.12
C LYS A 78 -9.23 11.66 -11.00
N LEU A 79 -9.83 10.49 -10.79
CA LEU A 79 -9.35 9.47 -9.85
C LEU A 79 -8.34 8.51 -10.47
N GLY A 80 -7.96 8.68 -11.74
CA GLY A 80 -6.93 7.89 -12.41
C GLY A 80 -7.46 6.78 -13.32
N SER A 81 -8.77 6.69 -13.56
CA SER A 81 -9.31 5.82 -14.61
C SER A 81 -8.94 6.38 -15.98
N LEU A 82 -8.54 5.53 -16.93
CA LEU A 82 -8.17 5.98 -18.26
C LEU A 82 -9.38 6.07 -19.20
N PRO A 83 -9.50 7.14 -20.02
CA PRO A 83 -10.52 7.27 -21.04
C PRO A 83 -10.28 6.30 -22.23
N ARG A 84 -11.34 6.01 -22.99
CA ARG A 84 -11.24 5.24 -24.24
C ARG A 84 -10.80 6.16 -25.39
N GLN A 85 -10.17 5.60 -26.42
CA GLN A 85 -9.60 6.36 -27.56
C GLN A 85 -10.60 7.34 -28.22
N HIS A 86 -11.85 6.94 -28.42
CA HIS A 86 -12.87 7.82 -29.03
C HIS A 86 -13.22 9.06 -28.18
N MET A 87 -12.82 9.11 -26.91
CA MET A 87 -13.03 10.26 -26.02
C MET A 87 -11.89 11.28 -26.08
N PHE A 88 -10.76 10.96 -26.71
CA PHE A 88 -9.57 11.80 -26.69
C PHE A 88 -9.82 13.15 -27.36
N ALA A 89 -10.51 13.19 -28.49
CA ALA A 89 -10.87 14.43 -29.17
C ALA A 89 -11.71 15.37 -28.29
N SER A 90 -12.67 14.80 -27.55
CA SER A 90 -13.54 15.58 -26.67
C SER A 90 -12.77 16.12 -25.46
N ILE A 91 -11.85 15.32 -24.90
CA ILE A 91 -11.00 15.72 -23.77
C ILE A 91 -9.96 16.75 -24.20
N ALA A 92 -9.41 16.63 -25.41
CA ALA A 92 -8.48 17.58 -26.00
C ALA A 92 -9.12 18.97 -26.13
N ASN A 93 -10.40 19.02 -26.55
CA ASN A 93 -11.17 20.26 -26.58
C ASN A 93 -11.35 20.87 -25.18
N PHE A 94 -11.66 20.05 -24.16
CA PHE A 94 -11.76 20.53 -22.78
C PHE A 94 -10.43 21.05 -22.23
N LEU A 95 -9.31 20.38 -22.54
CA LEU A 95 -7.97 20.74 -22.10
C LEU A 95 -7.29 21.81 -22.96
N GLU A 96 -7.96 22.27 -24.03
CA GLU A 96 -7.40 23.21 -25.03
C GLU A 96 -6.03 22.74 -25.56
N THR A 97 -5.91 21.45 -25.86
CA THR A 97 -4.66 20.82 -26.32
C THR A 97 -4.89 19.92 -27.54
N ASP A 98 -3.82 19.37 -28.10
CA ASP A 98 -3.90 18.45 -29.24
C ASP A 98 -4.33 17.04 -28.82
N GLU A 99 -5.04 16.32 -29.68
CA GLU A 99 -5.45 14.94 -29.41
C GLU A 99 -4.24 14.02 -29.16
N ASN A 100 -3.13 14.22 -29.88
CA ASN A 100 -1.93 13.42 -29.69
C ASN A 100 -1.30 13.67 -28.32
N ALA A 101 -1.36 14.90 -27.80
CA ALA A 101 -0.89 15.19 -26.44
C ALA A 101 -1.74 14.47 -25.38
N VAL A 102 -3.06 14.38 -25.57
CA VAL A 102 -3.94 13.59 -24.69
C VAL A 102 -3.60 12.10 -24.77
N ARG A 103 -3.35 11.58 -25.98
CA ARG A 103 -2.93 10.19 -26.18
C ARG A 103 -1.64 9.87 -25.44
N GLU A 104 -0.61 10.69 -25.61
CA GLU A 104 0.68 10.55 -24.93
C GLU A 104 0.52 10.54 -23.40
N MET A 105 -0.30 11.44 -22.85
CA MET A 105 -0.56 11.49 -21.41
C MET A 105 -1.31 10.25 -20.88
N VAL A 106 -2.21 9.68 -21.68
CA VAL A 106 -2.94 8.45 -21.33
C VAL A 106 -2.02 7.24 -21.41
N GLU A 107 -1.14 7.18 -22.42
CA GLU A 107 -0.11 6.14 -22.57
C GLU A 107 0.90 6.20 -21.41
N GLU A 108 1.40 7.38 -21.06
CA GLU A 108 2.27 7.60 -19.90
C GLU A 108 1.59 7.11 -18.59
N ALA A 109 0.31 7.40 -18.44
CA ALA A 109 -0.47 6.96 -17.28
C ALA A 109 -0.72 5.44 -17.28
N GLN A 110 -0.88 4.83 -18.46
CA GLN A 110 -1.02 3.38 -18.63
C GLN A 110 0.29 2.65 -18.31
N GLU A 111 1.42 3.17 -18.79
CA GLU A 111 2.76 2.64 -18.49
C GLU A 111 3.09 2.82 -17.02
N SER A 112 2.75 3.96 -16.42
CA SER A 112 2.90 4.18 -14.98
C SER A 112 2.04 3.23 -14.15
N ALA A 113 0.82 2.91 -14.58
CA ALA A 113 -0.04 1.92 -13.93
C ALA A 113 0.45 0.47 -14.14
N ALA A 114 1.13 0.18 -15.25
CA ALA A 114 1.73 -1.14 -15.51
C ALA A 114 3.08 -1.34 -14.80
N SER A 115 3.88 -0.27 -14.66
CA SER A 115 5.20 -0.25 -14.04
C SER A 115 5.14 -0.14 -12.50
N THR A 116 4.00 0.29 -11.94
CA THR A 116 3.75 0.33 -10.49
C THR A 116 3.00 -0.89 -9.95
N LYS A 117 3.33 -2.10 -10.42
CA LYS A 117 3.28 -3.28 -9.52
C LYS A 117 4.46 -3.24 -8.55
N LEU A 118 4.61 -2.12 -7.84
CA LEU A 118 5.20 -2.16 -6.52
C LEU A 118 4.27 -3.03 -5.67
N PRO A 119 4.79 -4.04 -4.93
CA PRO A 119 3.94 -4.87 -4.10
C PRO A 119 3.12 -3.96 -3.18
N ASN A 120 1.80 -4.07 -3.30
CA ASN A 120 0.82 -3.20 -2.65
C ASN A 120 1.17 -3.00 -1.16
N VAL A 121 1.79 -1.87 -0.81
CA VAL A 121 2.24 -1.57 0.56
C VAL A 121 1.05 -1.48 1.53
N ALA A 122 -0.17 -1.20 1.04
CA ALA A 122 -1.38 -1.27 1.85
C ALA A 122 -1.73 -2.72 2.28
N ALA A 123 -1.34 -3.73 1.51
CA ALA A 123 -1.44 -5.14 1.93
C ALA A 123 -0.50 -5.46 3.10
N PHE A 124 0.59 -4.70 3.28
CA PHE A 124 1.53 -4.89 4.39
C PHE A 124 1.01 -4.26 5.69
N ASN A 125 0.29 -3.13 5.61
CA ASN A 125 -0.34 -2.49 6.79
C ASN A 125 -1.61 -3.19 7.27
N ALA A 126 -2.36 -3.84 6.37
CA ALA A 126 -3.53 -4.66 6.71
C ALA A 126 -3.23 -6.16 6.86
N ALA A 127 -1.95 -6.57 6.75
CA ALA A 127 -1.56 -7.97 6.87
C ALA A 127 -1.92 -8.48 8.27
N ARG A 128 -2.82 -9.46 8.32
CA ARG A 128 -3.11 -10.21 9.55
C ARG A 128 -1.78 -10.79 10.05
N VAL A 129 -1.44 -10.44 11.28
CA VAL A 129 -0.30 -11.04 11.98
C VAL A 129 -0.72 -12.45 12.37
N TYR A 130 0.02 -13.45 11.88
CA TYR A 130 -0.20 -14.84 12.22
C TYR A 130 0.98 -15.40 12.98
N GLY A 131 0.76 -16.53 13.63
CA GLY A 131 1.81 -17.19 14.41
C GLY A 131 2.08 -16.45 15.73
N ARG A 132 2.27 -17.23 16.79
CA ARG A 132 2.70 -16.72 18.08
C ARG A 132 3.97 -17.45 18.50
N VAL A 133 4.96 -16.72 18.98
CA VAL A 133 6.18 -17.33 19.51
C VAL A 133 5.82 -18.13 20.76
N THR A 134 6.14 -19.42 20.74
CA THR A 134 5.98 -20.31 21.90
C THR A 134 7.30 -20.60 22.58
N ASP A 135 8.40 -20.62 21.82
CA ASP A 135 9.74 -20.76 22.38
C ASP A 135 10.67 -19.71 21.77
N ARG A 136 11.10 -18.76 22.60
CA ARG A 136 12.00 -17.69 22.18
C ARG A 136 13.44 -18.18 21.97
N LYS A 137 13.88 -19.23 22.65
CA LYS A 137 15.25 -19.77 22.54
C LYS A 137 15.44 -20.54 21.24
N ASP A 138 14.39 -21.24 20.81
CA ASP A 138 14.39 -22.00 19.56
C ASP A 138 13.81 -21.22 18.38
N GLY A 139 13.23 -20.03 18.62
CA GLY A 139 12.53 -19.26 17.60
C GLY A 139 11.32 -20.00 17.02
N LYS A 140 10.64 -20.74 17.89
CA LYS A 140 9.49 -21.57 17.53
C LYS A 140 8.20 -20.76 17.58
N TYR A 141 7.44 -20.83 16.50
CA TYR A 141 6.12 -20.26 16.33
C TYR A 141 5.07 -21.36 16.33
N VAL A 142 3.86 -21.03 16.80
CA VAL A 142 2.66 -21.86 16.64
C VAL A 142 1.61 -21.07 15.88
N PHE A 143 1.05 -21.72 14.87
CA PHE A 143 -0.04 -21.24 14.04
C PHE A 143 -1.34 -21.94 14.41
N ASP A 144 -2.32 -21.13 14.80
CA ASP A 144 -3.68 -21.59 15.05
C ASP A 144 -4.32 -22.05 13.74
N ALA A 145 -5.29 -22.96 13.83
CA ALA A 145 -5.94 -23.47 12.65
C ALA A 145 -6.95 -22.45 12.09
N PHE A 146 -6.79 -22.11 10.82
CA PHE A 146 -7.71 -21.28 10.05
C PHE A 146 -8.68 -22.17 9.25
N ASN A 147 -9.82 -21.61 8.81
CA ASN A 147 -10.85 -22.31 8.03
C ASN A 147 -11.39 -23.61 8.65
N LYS A 148 -12.19 -23.49 9.73
CA LYS A 148 -12.83 -24.63 10.42
C LYS A 148 -11.85 -25.75 10.82
N GLY A 149 -10.62 -25.40 11.20
CA GLY A 149 -9.63 -26.35 11.69
C GLY A 149 -8.82 -27.07 10.61
N ARG A 150 -9.05 -26.80 9.31
CA ARG A 150 -8.44 -27.60 8.23
C ARG A 150 -7.06 -27.12 7.78
N LYS A 151 -6.72 -25.85 7.99
CA LYS A 151 -5.47 -25.29 7.45
C LYS A 151 -4.73 -24.44 8.46
N ARG A 152 -3.48 -24.78 8.77
CA ARG A 152 -2.62 -24.03 9.71
C ARG A 152 -1.59 -23.15 9.00
N ILE A 153 -1.21 -23.50 7.77
CA ILE A 153 -0.21 -22.78 6.99
C ILE A 153 -0.92 -21.76 6.08
N PRO A 154 -0.63 -20.45 6.17
CA PRO A 154 -1.22 -19.44 5.29
C PRO A 154 -0.75 -19.60 3.83
N ASP A 155 -1.69 -19.54 2.87
CA ASP A 155 -1.36 -19.58 1.42
C ASP A 155 -0.95 -18.23 0.84
N GLY A 156 -1.51 -17.15 1.39
CA GLY A 156 -1.27 -15.79 0.91
C GLY A 156 -0.15 -15.12 1.70
N ARG A 157 0.31 -13.97 1.21
CA ARG A 157 1.24 -13.10 1.94
C ARG A 157 0.71 -12.75 3.32
N TYR A 158 1.60 -12.75 4.30
CA TYR A 158 1.24 -12.46 5.68
C TYR A 158 2.39 -11.88 6.48
N ALA A 159 2.11 -11.42 7.69
CA ALA A 159 3.12 -10.93 8.61
C ALA A 159 3.21 -11.81 9.86
N ILE A 160 4.38 -11.82 10.49
CA ILE A 160 4.60 -12.31 11.85
C ILE A 160 5.22 -11.19 12.70
N LEU A 161 5.04 -11.25 14.02
CA LEU A 161 5.78 -10.41 14.95
C LEU A 161 7.05 -11.14 15.39
N ILE A 162 8.20 -10.47 15.26
CA ILE A 162 9.49 -11.00 15.71
C ILE A 162 9.59 -10.78 17.22
N ASP A 163 9.41 -11.83 18.02
CA ASP A 163 9.52 -11.81 19.48
C ASP A 163 10.64 -12.74 19.98
N THR A 164 11.74 -12.83 19.21
CA THR A 164 12.92 -13.61 19.55
C THR A 164 14.20 -12.93 19.08
N LYS A 165 15.26 -13.01 19.90
CA LYS A 165 16.59 -12.44 19.61
C LYS A 165 17.45 -13.34 18.71
N ILE A 166 17.02 -14.57 18.41
CA ILE A 166 17.88 -15.55 17.72
C ILE A 166 18.29 -15.13 16.30
N MET A 167 17.55 -14.17 15.71
CA MET A 167 17.77 -13.66 14.37
C MET A 167 18.44 -12.29 14.34
N GLU A 168 18.82 -11.72 15.48
CA GLU A 168 19.56 -10.46 15.50
C GLU A 168 20.99 -10.64 14.97
N PRO A 169 21.52 -9.70 14.17
CA PRO A 169 20.96 -8.38 13.85
C PRO A 169 20.04 -8.34 12.62
N ALA A 170 19.83 -9.48 11.93
CA ALA A 170 19.05 -9.50 10.69
C ALA A 170 17.58 -9.14 10.89
N LEU A 171 16.95 -9.68 11.95
CA LEU A 171 15.56 -9.44 12.34
C LEU A 171 15.50 -9.01 13.81
N PRO A 172 15.39 -7.69 14.08
CA PRO A 172 15.31 -7.18 15.46
C PRO A 172 14.01 -7.57 16.17
N VAL A 173 14.10 -7.76 17.50
CA VAL A 173 12.91 -7.99 18.33
C VAL A 173 11.95 -6.80 18.29
N GLY A 174 10.65 -7.08 18.27
CA GLY A 174 9.58 -6.09 18.22
C GLY A 174 9.19 -5.66 16.81
N THR A 175 9.92 -6.12 15.78
CA THR A 175 9.65 -5.77 14.39
C THR A 175 8.62 -6.70 13.76
N LYS A 176 7.97 -6.22 12.70
CA LYS A 176 7.16 -7.07 11.82
C LYS A 176 8.04 -7.62 10.69
N ALA A 177 7.85 -8.89 10.39
CA ALA A 177 8.42 -9.55 9.22
C ALA A 177 7.29 -10.00 8.30
N TRP A 178 7.41 -9.72 7.01
CA TRP A 178 6.44 -10.13 6.00
C TRP A 178 6.97 -11.30 5.20
N LEU A 179 6.09 -12.26 4.95
CA LEU A 179 6.39 -13.50 4.27
C LEU A 179 5.61 -13.60 2.97
N ASP A 180 6.28 -14.12 1.94
CA ASP A 180 5.68 -14.42 0.65
C ASP A 180 5.83 -15.92 0.33
N PRO A 181 4.75 -16.73 0.45
CA PRO A 181 4.76 -18.14 0.09
C PRO A 181 5.02 -18.40 -1.41
N ALA A 182 4.84 -17.39 -2.28
CA ALA A 182 5.05 -17.55 -3.71
C ALA A 182 6.53 -17.50 -4.13
N ILE A 183 7.42 -17.06 -3.24
CA ILE A 183 8.85 -16.98 -3.53
C ILE A 183 9.50 -18.33 -3.24
N TRP A 184 10.25 -18.84 -4.21
CA TRP A 184 11.01 -20.08 -4.03
C TRP A 184 12.13 -19.88 -2.99
N PRO A 185 12.18 -20.70 -1.93
CA PRO A 185 13.20 -20.57 -0.90
C PRO A 185 14.58 -20.95 -1.45
N ALA A 186 15.57 -20.08 -1.22
CA ALA A 186 16.95 -20.29 -1.62
C ALA A 186 17.90 -20.19 -0.41
N PRO A 187 19.02 -20.94 -0.40
CA PRO A 187 20.05 -20.77 0.62
C PRO A 187 20.45 -19.31 0.77
N GLY A 188 20.49 -18.85 2.02
CA GLY A 188 20.80 -17.49 2.39
C GLY A 188 19.59 -16.61 2.70
N ASN A 189 18.39 -16.97 2.26
CA ASN A 189 17.16 -16.24 2.58
C ASN A 189 16.78 -16.43 4.05
N GLU A 190 16.25 -15.40 4.69
CA GLU A 190 15.50 -15.57 5.94
C GLU A 190 14.15 -16.23 5.64
N VAL A 191 13.82 -17.27 6.41
CA VAL A 191 12.65 -18.11 6.17
C VAL A 191 11.93 -18.44 7.47
N LEU A 192 10.69 -18.89 7.29
CA LEU A 192 9.91 -19.58 8.30
C LEU A 192 9.58 -20.99 7.77
N ALA A 193 10.18 -22.00 8.38
CA ALA A 193 9.96 -23.41 8.05
C ALA A 193 8.78 -23.96 8.86
N HIS A 194 7.66 -24.24 8.19
CA HIS A 194 6.45 -24.81 8.78
C HIS A 194 6.51 -26.32 8.80
N THR A 195 6.06 -26.91 9.90
CA THR A 195 5.98 -28.35 10.11
C THR A 195 4.56 -28.80 10.33
N LYS A 196 4.36 -30.11 10.21
CA LYS A 196 3.10 -30.76 10.55
C LYS A 196 2.64 -30.38 11.97
N GLY A 197 1.37 -30.01 12.09
CA GLY A 197 0.77 -29.57 13.36
C GLY A 197 0.82 -28.06 13.60
N GLY A 198 1.35 -27.28 12.65
CA GLY A 198 1.35 -25.81 12.69
C GLY A 198 2.42 -25.21 13.58
N ALA A 199 3.46 -25.96 13.91
CA ALA A 199 4.67 -25.37 14.46
C ALA A 199 5.55 -24.87 13.31
N ALA A 200 6.28 -23.77 13.53
CA ALA A 200 7.23 -23.27 12.56
C ALA A 200 8.49 -22.72 13.24
N TRP A 201 9.61 -22.72 12.52
CA TRP A 201 10.90 -22.21 13.01
C TRP A 201 11.42 -21.12 12.10
N ILE A 202 11.93 -20.05 12.71
CA ILE A 202 12.55 -18.94 12.00
C ILE A 202 14.06 -19.14 11.91
N GLY A 203 14.64 -18.83 10.76
CA GLY A 203 16.08 -18.96 10.55
C GLY A 203 16.50 -18.49 9.17
N ARG A 204 17.81 -18.46 8.93
CA ARG A 204 18.38 -18.27 7.60
C ARG A 204 18.52 -19.63 6.93
N LEU A 205 17.97 -19.81 5.75
CA LEU A 205 18.00 -21.11 5.08
C LEU A 205 19.42 -21.49 4.67
N VAL A 206 19.84 -22.70 5.01
CA VAL A 206 21.10 -23.30 4.53
C VAL A 206 20.80 -24.27 3.38
N GLY A 207 19.75 -25.07 3.52
CA GLY A 207 19.33 -26.02 2.50
C GLY A 207 18.02 -26.71 2.85
N VAL A 208 17.44 -27.38 1.87
CA VAL A 208 16.25 -28.21 2.02
C VAL A 208 16.56 -29.59 1.45
N SER A 209 16.26 -30.64 2.20
CA SER A 209 16.45 -32.03 1.78
C SER A 209 15.23 -32.86 2.19
N GLY A 210 14.46 -33.31 1.20
CA GLY A 210 13.21 -34.03 1.44
C GLY A 210 12.23 -33.23 2.29
N THR A 211 11.83 -33.78 3.43
CA THR A 211 10.93 -33.15 4.42
C THR A 211 11.69 -32.45 5.55
N SER A 212 12.97 -32.14 5.35
CA SER A 212 13.79 -31.43 6.34
C SER A 212 14.37 -30.15 5.77
N ALA A 213 14.44 -29.11 6.60
CA ALA A 213 15.07 -27.84 6.28
C ALA A 213 16.19 -27.57 7.28
N GLU A 214 17.34 -27.15 6.78
CA GLU A 214 18.47 -26.70 7.61
C GLU A 214 18.44 -25.19 7.68
N ILE A 215 18.42 -24.65 8.90
CA ILE A 215 18.38 -23.22 9.15
C ILE A 215 19.50 -22.80 10.10
N GLU A 216 20.13 -21.67 9.81
CA GLU A 216 21.16 -21.02 10.61
C GLU A 216 20.51 -19.92 11.47
N ARG A 217 21.00 -19.77 12.71
CA ARG A 217 20.55 -18.74 13.65
C ARG A 217 21.68 -17.75 13.91
N TYR A 218 21.40 -16.45 13.81
CA TYR A 218 22.43 -15.41 13.91
C TYR A 218 22.98 -15.22 15.32
N ALA A 219 22.11 -15.24 16.34
CA ALA A 219 22.52 -14.97 17.73
C ALA A 219 22.89 -16.23 18.53
N ALA A 220 22.85 -17.42 17.94
CA ALA A 220 23.44 -18.62 18.55
C ALA A 220 24.97 -18.50 18.50
N ALA A 221 25.65 -18.69 19.63
CA ALA A 221 27.10 -18.67 19.68
C ALA A 221 27.67 -19.64 18.63
N GLY A 222 28.31 -19.12 17.58
CA GLY A 222 28.92 -19.94 16.53
C GLY A 222 28.04 -20.30 15.32
N ARG A 223 26.95 -19.58 15.02
CA ARG A 223 26.11 -19.83 13.82
C ARG A 223 25.61 -21.27 13.73
N GLU A 224 25.11 -21.78 14.86
CA GLU A 224 24.62 -23.15 14.93
C GLU A 224 23.50 -23.39 13.92
N THR A 225 23.70 -24.40 13.08
CA THR A 225 22.68 -24.90 12.16
C THR A 225 21.73 -25.81 12.92
N MET A 226 20.43 -25.62 12.71
CA MET A 226 19.36 -26.45 13.24
C MET A 226 18.66 -27.15 12.08
N THR A 227 18.43 -28.46 12.23
CA THR A 227 17.62 -29.23 11.29
C THR A 227 16.17 -29.28 11.78
N VAL A 228 15.27 -28.69 11.00
CA VAL A 228 13.81 -28.79 11.19
C VAL A 228 13.31 -30.00 10.39
N ARG A 229 12.64 -30.94 11.05
CA ARG A 229 12.07 -32.15 10.43
C ARG A 229 10.57 -31.99 10.20
N ASP A 230 9.99 -32.87 9.38
CA ASP A 230 8.56 -32.89 9.05
C ASP A 230 8.04 -31.56 8.49
N VAL A 231 8.88 -30.91 7.66
CA VAL A 231 8.60 -29.64 7.00
C VAL A 231 7.54 -29.85 5.92
N GLU A 232 6.45 -29.10 6.03
CA GLU A 232 5.35 -29.06 5.04
C GLU A 232 5.49 -27.86 4.09
N ALA A 233 6.07 -26.76 4.55
CA ALA A 233 6.30 -25.56 3.73
C ALA A 233 7.46 -24.72 4.25
N VAL A 234 8.13 -23.98 3.38
CA VAL A 234 9.13 -22.98 3.75
C VAL A 234 8.74 -21.67 3.11
N HIS A 235 8.44 -20.65 3.92
CA HIS A 235 8.06 -19.33 3.43
C HIS A 235 9.20 -18.35 3.60
N VAL A 236 9.47 -17.56 2.56
CA VAL A 236 10.56 -16.57 2.57
C VAL A 236 10.09 -15.27 3.22
N ILE A 237 10.92 -14.72 4.10
CA ILE A 237 10.76 -13.38 4.67
C ILE A 237 11.30 -12.38 3.64
N VAL A 238 10.44 -11.48 3.16
CA VAL A 238 10.76 -10.54 2.07
C VAL A 238 11.03 -9.12 2.54
N LEU A 239 10.52 -8.77 3.71
CA LEU A 239 10.64 -7.46 4.29
C LEU A 239 10.67 -7.61 5.80
N SER A 240 11.53 -6.87 6.47
CA SER A 240 11.47 -6.63 7.90
C SER A 240 11.52 -5.13 8.15
N GLU A 241 10.68 -4.66 9.07
CA GLU A 241 10.70 -3.26 9.48
C GLU A 241 12.01 -3.01 10.24
N ARG A 242 12.97 -2.34 9.59
CA ARG A 242 14.18 -1.87 10.26
C ARG A 242 13.90 -0.48 10.82
N LEU A 243 13.54 -0.43 12.10
CA LEU A 243 13.67 0.83 12.82
C LEU A 243 15.15 1.04 13.09
N ALA A 244 15.69 2.16 12.60
CA ALA A 244 17.04 2.57 12.93
C ALA A 244 17.18 2.66 14.45
N SER A 245 18.26 2.09 14.97
CA SER A 245 18.70 2.22 16.36
C SER A 245 18.92 3.69 16.73
#